data_AF-A0A2V2CRP7-F1
#
_entry.id   AF-A0A2V2CRP7-F1
#
_cell.length_a   1.000
_cell.length_b   1.000
_cell.length_c   1.000
_cell.angle_alpha   90.00
_cell.angle_beta   90.00
_cell.angle_gamma   90.00
#
_symmetry.space_group_name_H-M   'P 1'
#
loop_
_entity.id
_entity.type
_entity.pdbx_description
1 polymer ?
#
loop_
_entity_poly.entity_id
_entity_poly.type
_entity_poly.pdbx_seq_one_letter_code
_entity_poly.pdbx_strand_id
1 'polypeptide(L)'
;MKKHTDFSRTLYKIVACATLLLTVGVFLERSGKYYVGAEAGGERKHVCTSLEEAKKLADQNAVYGWSVFDFNGRLVYTTYSPLAAEILREAKTITDYVREEGFTYGDAPINPAIDCSAKKVSCDRLVCWVMYNVGFTDQPEQSGLFVYAAGGDPRDLPSWCERHGFEKITEESELQPGDIVFVNPKTTASGTVYAGHTFIHAGTGERSGEYYRYDCGMDERIRSVQPSSEPILNFMFAYRPVRG
;
A
#
# COMPACT_ATOMS: atom_id res chain seq x y z
N MET A 1 59.85 35.30 18.66
CA MET A 1 58.50 34.95 18.15
C MET A 1 58.47 33.49 17.69
N LYS A 2 58.07 32.53 18.54
CA LYS A 2 57.97 31.11 18.13
C LYS A 2 57.09 30.26 19.08
N LYS A 3 55.99 30.83 19.62
CA LYS A 3 55.09 30.13 20.56
C LYS A 3 53.61 30.06 20.15
N HIS A 4 53.19 30.68 19.05
CA HIS A 4 51.77 30.74 18.67
C HIS A 4 51.29 29.65 17.70
N THR A 5 52.19 28.93 17.03
CA THR A 5 51.84 27.94 15.99
C THR A 5 51.48 26.54 16.51
N ASP A 6 51.90 26.17 17.73
CA ASP A 6 51.67 24.83 18.27
C ASP A 6 50.30 24.67 18.97
N PHE A 7 49.78 25.76 19.56
CA PHE A 7 48.49 25.75 20.23
C PHE A 7 47.32 25.55 19.24
N SER A 8 47.42 26.19 18.07
CA SER A 8 46.42 26.09 17.00
C SER A 8 46.31 24.66 16.43
N ARG A 9 47.44 23.97 16.20
CA ARG A 9 47.45 22.58 15.71
C ARG A 9 46.91 21.58 16.73
N THR A 10 47.18 21.81 18.01
CA THR A 10 46.70 20.95 19.10
C THR A 10 45.19 21.13 19.29
N LEU A 11 44.70 22.38 19.25
CA LEU A 11 43.27 22.68 19.32
C LEU A 11 42.49 22.08 18.13
N TYR A 12 43.05 22.15 16.90
CA TYR A 12 42.42 21.54 15.72
C TYR A 12 42.28 20.02 15.82
N LYS A 13 43.28 19.32 16.38
CA LYS A 13 43.22 17.87 16.61
C LYS A 13 42.18 17.50 17.66
N ILE A 14 42.08 18.27 18.74
CA ILE A 14 41.09 18.04 19.80
C ILE A 14 39.67 18.25 19.27
N VAL A 15 39.44 19.34 18.53
CA VAL A 15 38.13 19.61 17.92
C VAL A 15 37.77 18.53 16.89
N ALA A 16 38.71 18.14 16.01
CA ALA A 16 38.47 17.07 15.04
C ALA A 16 38.17 15.71 15.70
N CYS A 17 38.91 15.34 16.76
CA CYS A 17 38.63 14.13 17.53
C CYS A 17 37.29 14.20 18.27
N ALA A 18 36.91 15.36 18.83
CA ALA A 18 35.62 15.54 19.50
C ALA A 18 34.46 15.44 18.51
N THR A 19 34.57 16.05 17.32
CA THR A 19 33.58 15.91 16.24
C THR A 19 33.49 14.48 15.72
N LEU A 20 34.62 13.78 15.60
CA LEU A 20 34.66 12.37 15.22
C LEU A 20 34.01 11.46 16.28
N LEU A 21 34.28 11.70 17.57
CA LEU A 21 33.66 10.95 18.67
C LEU A 21 32.17 11.22 18.78
N LEU A 22 31.72 12.46 18.56
CA LEU A 22 30.32 12.82 18.48
C LEU A 22 29.63 12.16 17.29
N THR A 23 30.25 12.17 16.11
CA THR A 23 29.66 11.53 14.91
C THR A 23 29.64 10.01 15.05
N VAL A 24 30.70 9.38 15.55
CA VAL A 24 30.74 7.93 15.82
C VAL A 24 29.76 7.55 16.93
N GLY A 25 29.64 8.35 18.00
CA GLY A 25 28.68 8.13 19.07
C GLY A 25 27.22 8.22 18.61
N VAL A 26 26.88 9.25 17.83
CA VAL A 26 25.56 9.39 17.20
C VAL A 26 25.28 8.27 16.20
N PHE A 27 26.31 7.78 15.49
CA PHE A 27 26.17 6.67 14.55
C PHE A 27 25.91 5.34 15.29
N LEU A 28 26.63 5.09 16.39
CA LEU A 28 26.46 3.90 17.24
C LEU A 28 25.11 3.87 17.97
N GLU A 29 24.64 5.02 18.49
CA GLU A 29 23.29 5.14 19.08
C GLU A 29 22.17 4.91 18.07
N ARG A 30 22.42 5.20 16.79
CA ARG A 30 21.44 5.04 15.70
C ARG A 30 21.50 3.68 15.03
N SER A 31 22.63 2.98 15.05
CA SER A 31 22.81 1.66 14.42
C SER A 31 22.08 0.51 15.13
N GLY A 32 21.44 0.76 16.27
CA GLY A 32 20.66 -0.22 17.03
C GLY A 32 19.15 0.03 17.07
N LYS A 33 18.63 0.98 16.27
CA LYS A 33 17.22 1.35 16.25
C LYS A 33 16.56 0.93 14.94
N TYR A 34 15.33 0.43 15.07
CA TYR A 34 14.48 0.06 13.96
C TYR A 34 13.23 0.93 13.98
N TYR A 35 12.77 1.31 12.80
CA TYR A 35 11.65 2.23 12.65
C TYR A 35 10.51 1.50 11.96
N VAL A 36 9.37 1.39 12.63
CA VAL A 36 8.21 0.63 12.17
C VAL A 36 7.07 1.57 11.83
N GLY A 37 6.45 1.34 10.68
CA GLY A 37 5.26 2.07 10.26
C GLY A 37 4.98 1.87 8.78
N ALA A 38 3.98 2.60 8.28
CA ALA A 38 3.59 2.51 6.87
C ALA A 38 4.63 3.19 5.94
N GLU A 39 5.21 4.32 6.31
CA GLU A 39 6.03 5.13 5.38
C GLU A 39 7.55 5.05 5.59
N ALA A 40 8.31 5.17 4.51
CA ALA A 40 9.75 5.40 4.54
C ALA A 40 10.08 6.89 4.84
N GLY A 41 10.04 7.28 6.11
CA GLY A 41 10.62 8.56 6.58
C GLY A 41 9.67 9.50 7.31
N GLY A 42 8.41 9.13 7.51
CA GLY A 42 7.41 9.97 8.17
C GLY A 42 7.59 10.16 9.69
N GLU A 43 6.92 11.18 10.24
CA GLU A 43 6.97 11.58 11.65
C GLU A 43 6.30 10.58 12.63
N ARG A 44 5.53 9.62 12.12
CA ARG A 44 4.70 8.67 12.91
C ARG A 44 5.29 7.26 13.02
N LYS A 45 6.61 7.12 13.09
CA LYS A 45 7.24 5.80 13.24
C LYS A 45 7.38 5.38 14.70
N HIS A 46 7.02 4.13 14.98
CA HIS A 46 7.39 3.49 16.24
C HIS A 46 8.87 3.12 16.19
N VAL A 47 9.62 3.48 17.23
CA VAL A 47 11.05 3.18 17.32
C VAL A 47 11.24 1.99 18.26
N CYS A 48 11.78 0.90 17.72
CA CYS A 48 12.10 -0.32 18.46
C CYS A 48 13.62 -0.43 18.64
N THR A 49 14.05 -0.98 19.78
CA THR A 49 15.49 -1.21 20.06
C THR A 49 15.97 -2.60 19.64
N SER A 50 15.08 -3.43 19.10
CA SER A 50 15.43 -4.74 18.54
C SER A 50 14.66 -5.02 17.24
N LEU A 51 15.29 -5.78 16.34
CA LEU A 51 14.67 -6.17 15.07
C LEU A 51 13.47 -7.09 15.29
N GLU A 52 13.54 -7.98 16.27
CA GLU A 52 12.48 -8.96 16.53
C GLU A 52 11.20 -8.28 17.06
N GLU A 53 11.34 -7.30 17.95
CA GLU A 53 10.22 -6.44 18.37
C GLU A 53 9.64 -5.67 17.18
N ALA A 54 10.51 -5.12 16.33
CA ALA A 54 10.10 -4.35 15.16
C ALA A 54 9.31 -5.20 14.15
N LYS A 55 9.77 -6.42 13.87
CA LYS A 55 9.09 -7.40 13.01
C LYS A 55 7.72 -7.75 13.56
N LYS A 56 7.64 -8.08 14.85
CA LYS A 56 6.37 -8.42 15.51
C LYS A 56 5.36 -7.27 15.39
N LEU A 57 5.80 -6.03 15.57
CA LEU A 57 4.93 -4.86 15.42
C LEU A 57 4.48 -4.65 13.97
N ALA A 58 5.37 -4.88 13.00
CA ALA A 58 5.01 -4.84 11.58
C ALA A 58 3.98 -5.93 11.24
N ASP A 59 4.19 -7.16 11.70
CA ASP A 59 3.28 -8.29 11.48
C ASP A 59 1.89 -8.06 12.05
N GLN A 60 1.82 -7.47 13.25
CA GLN A 60 0.55 -7.09 13.89
C GLN A 60 -0.23 -6.03 13.11
N ASN A 61 0.45 -5.26 12.26
CA ASN A 61 -0.12 -4.17 11.49
C ASN A 61 0.04 -4.39 9.98
N ALA A 62 0.29 -5.64 9.56
CA ALA A 62 0.62 -5.97 8.18
C ALA A 62 -0.53 -5.63 7.21
N VAL A 63 -1.77 -5.69 7.70
CA VAL A 63 -2.99 -5.30 6.96
C VAL A 63 -2.98 -3.82 6.52
N TYR A 64 -2.15 -2.99 7.15
CA TYR A 64 -1.94 -1.57 6.83
C TYR A 64 -0.64 -1.32 6.03
N GLY A 65 0.03 -2.37 5.57
CA GLY A 65 1.30 -2.28 4.83
C GLY A 65 2.49 -1.88 5.70
N TRP A 66 2.42 -2.08 7.03
CA TRP A 66 3.52 -1.72 7.92
C TRP A 66 4.78 -2.50 7.62
N SER A 67 5.91 -1.80 7.68
CA SER A 67 7.22 -2.33 7.37
C SER A 67 8.26 -1.80 8.36
N VAL A 68 9.41 -2.45 8.42
CA VAL A 68 10.55 -2.08 9.27
C VAL A 68 11.63 -1.47 8.41
N PHE A 69 12.13 -0.32 8.86
CA PHE A 69 13.19 0.42 8.22
C PHE A 69 14.40 0.60 9.16
N ASP A 70 15.59 0.68 8.57
CA ASP A 70 16.79 1.11 9.30
C ASP A 70 16.81 2.65 9.46
N PHE A 71 17.84 3.16 10.14
CA PHE A 71 18.02 4.59 10.35
C PHE A 71 18.26 5.40 9.05
N ASN A 72 18.65 4.74 7.96
CA ASN A 72 18.79 5.37 6.64
C ASN A 72 17.46 5.34 5.86
N GLY A 73 16.39 4.80 6.44
CA GLY A 73 15.11 4.63 5.77
C GLY A 73 15.08 3.45 4.79
N ARG A 74 16.08 2.56 4.81
CA ARG A 74 16.10 1.36 3.96
C ARG A 74 15.15 0.32 4.54
N LEU A 75 14.38 -0.33 3.67
CA LEU A 75 13.52 -1.44 4.04
C LEU A 75 14.38 -2.61 4.55
N VAL A 76 14.15 -3.02 5.79
CA VAL A 76 14.82 -4.15 6.45
C VAL A 76 13.91 -5.37 6.51
N TYR A 77 12.61 -5.15 6.72
CA TYR A 77 11.63 -6.22 6.81
C TYR A 77 10.24 -5.73 6.43
N THR A 78 9.46 -6.63 5.83
CA THR A 78 8.02 -6.49 5.67
C THR A 78 7.40 -7.89 5.68
N THR A 79 6.18 -8.00 6.19
CA THR A 79 5.47 -9.29 6.34
C THR A 79 5.15 -9.91 4.98
N TYR A 80 4.83 -9.07 4.00
CA TYR A 80 4.47 -9.46 2.64
C TYR A 80 5.56 -9.02 1.65
N SER A 81 5.34 -9.22 0.36
CA SER A 81 6.26 -8.65 -0.63
C SER A 81 6.29 -7.11 -0.51
N PRO A 82 7.40 -6.44 -0.88
CA PRO A 82 7.46 -4.98 -0.85
C PRO A 82 6.30 -4.31 -1.61
N LEU A 83 5.95 -4.84 -2.80
CA LEU A 83 4.82 -4.32 -3.58
C LEU A 83 3.47 -4.52 -2.85
N ALA A 84 3.24 -5.69 -2.25
CA ALA A 84 2.01 -5.93 -1.48
C ALA A 84 1.89 -4.93 -0.31
N ALA A 85 2.98 -4.71 0.43
CA ALA A 85 2.98 -3.73 1.52
C ALA A 85 2.73 -2.29 1.02
N GLU A 86 3.27 -1.90 -0.13
CA GLU A 86 2.97 -0.62 -0.78
C GLU A 86 1.48 -0.50 -1.15
N ILE A 87 0.90 -1.54 -1.78
CA ILE A 87 -0.52 -1.58 -2.15
C ILE A 87 -1.42 -1.41 -0.93
N LEU A 88 -1.19 -2.16 0.16
CA LEU A 88 -2.01 -2.07 1.36
C LEU A 88 -1.90 -0.70 2.03
N ARG A 89 -0.71 -0.11 2.02
CA ARG A 89 -0.51 1.24 2.54
C ARG A 89 -1.28 2.27 1.72
N GLU A 90 -1.15 2.24 0.40
CA GLU A 90 -1.87 3.18 -0.48
C GLU A 90 -3.39 2.99 -0.34
N ALA A 91 -3.85 1.73 -0.25
CA ALA A 91 -5.26 1.45 0.00
C ALA A 91 -5.73 2.05 1.33
N LYS A 92 -4.95 1.94 2.41
CA LYS A 92 -5.27 2.58 3.69
C LYS A 92 -5.32 4.11 3.58
N THR A 93 -4.31 4.72 2.97
CA THR A 93 -4.23 6.18 2.79
C THR A 93 -5.42 6.70 1.98
N ILE A 94 -5.74 6.05 0.86
CA ILE A 94 -6.84 6.46 0.00
C ILE A 94 -8.19 6.25 0.69
N THR A 95 -8.41 5.10 1.35
CA THR A 95 -9.68 4.85 2.04
C THR A 95 -9.92 5.80 3.22
N ASP A 96 -8.87 6.19 3.95
CA ASP A 96 -8.97 7.26 4.95
C ASP A 96 -9.31 8.61 4.30
N TYR A 97 -8.62 8.96 3.22
CA TYR A 97 -8.81 10.23 2.51
C TYR A 97 -10.23 10.37 1.97
N VAL A 98 -10.75 9.37 1.24
CA VAL A 98 -12.09 9.44 0.65
C VAL A 98 -13.17 9.52 1.73
N ARG A 99 -12.96 8.86 2.87
CA ARG A 99 -13.85 8.95 4.04
C ARG A 99 -13.84 10.36 4.62
N GLU A 100 -12.64 10.88 4.92
CA GLU A 100 -12.44 12.16 5.60
C GLU A 100 -12.90 13.35 4.73
N GLU A 101 -12.71 13.25 3.42
CA GLU A 101 -13.14 14.26 2.44
C GLU A 101 -14.60 14.11 1.99
N GLY A 102 -15.32 13.12 2.51
CA GLY A 102 -16.76 12.96 2.26
C GLY A 102 -17.09 12.57 0.83
N PHE A 103 -16.33 11.64 0.24
CA PHE A 103 -16.64 11.08 -1.07
C PHE A 103 -17.94 10.27 -1.02
N THR A 104 -18.55 10.10 -2.20
CA THR A 104 -19.74 9.27 -2.40
C THR A 104 -19.49 8.18 -3.42
N TYR A 105 -20.29 7.13 -3.36
CA TYR A 105 -20.21 6.03 -4.30
C TYR A 105 -20.58 6.48 -5.72
N GLY A 106 -19.75 6.08 -6.68
CA GLY A 106 -20.06 6.18 -8.10
C GLY A 106 -18.84 6.41 -8.97
N ASP A 107 -19.09 6.52 -10.26
CA ASP A 107 -18.02 6.62 -11.24
C ASP A 107 -17.54 8.06 -11.36
N ALA A 108 -16.27 8.27 -11.02
CA ALA A 108 -15.59 9.54 -11.29
C ALA A 108 -15.42 9.74 -12.81
N PRO A 109 -15.60 10.97 -13.33
CA PRO A 109 -15.47 11.27 -14.75
C PRO A 109 -14.02 11.19 -15.24
N ILE A 110 -13.07 11.51 -14.35
CA ILE A 110 -11.62 11.41 -14.53
C ILE A 110 -11.10 10.39 -13.51
N ASN A 111 -10.03 9.67 -13.85
CA ASN A 111 -9.33 8.79 -12.93
C ASN A 111 -9.02 9.54 -11.62
N PRO A 112 -9.50 9.08 -10.45
CA PRO A 112 -9.34 9.81 -9.21
C PRO A 112 -7.89 9.90 -8.70
N ALA A 113 -6.98 9.09 -9.25
CA ALA A 113 -5.54 9.27 -9.04
C ALA A 113 -4.97 10.54 -9.66
N ILE A 114 -5.66 11.09 -10.66
CA ILE A 114 -5.28 12.29 -11.41
C ILE A 114 -6.10 13.48 -10.94
N ASP A 115 -7.43 13.32 -10.85
CA ASP A 115 -8.36 14.37 -10.41
C ASP A 115 -9.47 13.80 -9.54
N CYS A 116 -9.49 14.26 -8.29
CA CYS A 116 -10.45 13.82 -7.28
C CYS A 116 -11.55 14.86 -6.97
N SER A 117 -11.64 15.95 -7.74
CA SER A 117 -12.61 17.06 -7.54
C SER A 117 -14.07 16.63 -7.59
N ALA A 118 -14.38 15.56 -8.33
CA ALA A 118 -15.72 15.02 -8.44
C ALA A 118 -16.22 14.39 -7.11
N LYS A 119 -15.31 14.11 -6.16
CA LYS A 119 -15.59 13.44 -4.88
C LYS A 119 -16.42 12.16 -5.04
N LYS A 120 -16.10 11.37 -6.07
CA LYS A 120 -16.71 10.08 -6.37
C LYS A 120 -15.66 8.98 -6.39
N VAL A 121 -16.02 7.82 -5.85
CA VAL A 121 -15.19 6.61 -5.91
C VAL A 121 -16.10 5.38 -5.95
N SER A 122 -15.77 4.42 -6.82
CA SER A 122 -16.36 3.07 -6.81
C SER A 122 -15.27 2.05 -6.48
N CYS A 123 -15.63 0.78 -6.39
CA CYS A 123 -14.70 -0.28 -6.03
C CYS A 123 -13.52 -0.44 -7.00
N ASP A 124 -13.78 -0.37 -8.30
CA ASP A 124 -12.71 -0.40 -9.30
C ASP A 124 -11.89 0.90 -9.34
N ARG A 125 -12.48 2.05 -9.04
CA ARG A 125 -11.76 3.32 -8.91
C ARG A 125 -10.80 3.35 -7.74
N LEU A 126 -11.16 2.71 -6.62
CA LEU A 126 -10.23 2.51 -5.51
C LEU A 126 -9.02 1.69 -5.97
N VAL A 127 -9.24 0.55 -6.63
CA VAL A 127 -8.16 -0.30 -7.15
C VAL A 127 -7.29 0.48 -8.14
N CYS A 128 -7.91 1.12 -9.12
CA CYS A 128 -7.29 2.01 -10.10
C CYS A 128 -6.36 3.03 -9.42
N TRP A 129 -6.86 3.73 -8.40
CA TRP A 129 -6.11 4.74 -7.67
C TRP A 129 -4.92 4.15 -6.91
N VAL A 130 -5.13 3.06 -6.17
CA VAL A 130 -4.06 2.37 -5.46
C VAL A 130 -2.96 1.92 -6.42
N MET A 131 -3.34 1.26 -7.52
CA MET A 131 -2.39 0.75 -8.51
C MET A 131 -1.62 1.89 -9.20
N TYR A 132 -2.26 3.03 -9.43
CA TYR A 132 -1.62 4.22 -9.99
C TYR A 132 -0.52 4.74 -9.06
N ASN A 133 -0.82 4.88 -7.77
CA ASN A 133 0.13 5.38 -6.76
C ASN A 133 1.35 4.46 -6.57
N VAL A 134 1.19 3.14 -6.76
CA VAL A 134 2.31 2.19 -6.67
C VAL A 134 3.05 1.97 -8.00
N GLY A 135 2.79 2.81 -9.01
CA GLY A 135 3.60 2.94 -10.22
C GLY A 135 2.96 2.41 -11.52
N PHE A 136 1.77 1.83 -11.47
CA PHE A 136 1.05 1.37 -12.66
C PHE A 136 0.22 2.53 -13.25
N THR A 137 0.91 3.47 -13.88
CA THR A 137 0.36 4.79 -14.27
C THR A 137 -0.20 4.86 -15.70
N ASP A 138 -0.12 3.79 -16.47
CA ASP A 138 -0.61 3.69 -17.86
C ASP A 138 -2.13 3.42 -17.96
N GLN A 139 -2.87 3.79 -16.92
CA GLN A 139 -4.31 3.63 -16.83
C GLN A 139 -5.04 4.74 -17.61
N PRO A 140 -6.24 4.48 -18.16
CA PRO A 140 -7.02 5.50 -18.87
C PRO A 140 -7.32 6.73 -18.01
N GLU A 141 -7.05 7.92 -18.54
CA GLU A 141 -7.33 9.19 -17.83
C GLU A 141 -8.84 9.41 -17.66
N GLN A 142 -9.61 9.16 -18.72
CA GLN A 142 -11.05 9.27 -18.65
C GLN A 142 -11.63 8.10 -17.86
N SER A 143 -12.25 8.42 -16.74
CA SER A 143 -12.89 7.51 -15.80
C SER A 143 -11.98 6.49 -15.12
N GLY A 144 -10.91 5.98 -15.75
CA GLY A 144 -10.06 4.91 -15.18
C GLY A 144 -10.52 3.52 -15.59
N LEU A 145 -10.14 2.51 -14.79
CA LEU A 145 -10.45 1.09 -15.03
C LEU A 145 -11.74 0.66 -14.35
N PHE A 146 -12.60 -0.09 -15.05
CA PHE A 146 -13.88 -0.62 -14.57
C PHE A 146 -13.77 -2.10 -14.23
N VAL A 147 -14.51 -2.57 -13.22
CA VAL A 147 -14.59 -4.00 -12.86
C VAL A 147 -14.99 -4.88 -14.05
N TYR A 148 -15.77 -4.33 -14.97
CA TYR A 148 -16.07 -4.91 -16.27
C TYR A 148 -16.32 -3.80 -17.29
N ALA A 149 -15.68 -3.90 -18.45
CA ALA A 149 -16.02 -3.12 -19.63
C ALA A 149 -16.17 -4.04 -20.85
N ALA A 150 -17.28 -3.88 -21.57
CA ALA A 150 -17.64 -4.80 -22.65
C ALA A 150 -16.76 -4.63 -23.91
N GLY A 151 -16.64 -5.70 -24.69
CA GLY A 151 -16.17 -5.61 -26.08
C GLY A 151 -14.69 -5.27 -26.25
N GLY A 152 -13.83 -5.67 -25.31
CA GLY A 152 -12.38 -5.42 -25.40
C GLY A 152 -12.00 -3.96 -25.11
N ASP A 153 -12.87 -3.23 -24.41
CA ASP A 153 -12.58 -1.87 -23.96
C ASP A 153 -11.29 -1.85 -23.12
N PRO A 154 -10.32 -0.96 -23.43
CA PRO A 154 -9.06 -0.89 -22.70
C PRO A 154 -9.21 -0.57 -21.22
N ARG A 155 -10.39 -0.08 -20.82
CA ARG A 155 -10.76 0.23 -19.43
C ARG A 155 -11.23 -1.00 -18.65
N ASP A 156 -11.32 -2.18 -19.24
CA ASP A 156 -11.63 -3.42 -18.53
C ASP A 156 -10.49 -3.82 -17.58
N LEU A 157 -10.76 -3.82 -16.27
CA LEU A 157 -9.75 -4.07 -15.23
C LEU A 157 -9.15 -5.48 -15.31
N PRO A 158 -9.92 -6.58 -15.47
CA PRO A 158 -9.33 -7.91 -15.67
C PRO A 158 -8.38 -7.97 -16.87
N SER A 159 -8.81 -7.44 -18.02
CA SER A 159 -7.98 -7.39 -19.22
C SER A 159 -6.72 -6.53 -19.02
N TRP A 160 -6.82 -5.46 -18.23
CA TRP A 160 -5.68 -4.63 -17.86
C TRP A 160 -4.68 -5.40 -16.98
N CYS A 161 -5.15 -6.10 -15.95
CA CYS A 161 -4.30 -6.95 -15.11
C CYS A 161 -3.52 -7.99 -15.93
N GLU A 162 -4.19 -8.63 -16.91
CA GLU A 162 -3.56 -9.61 -17.80
C GLU A 162 -2.46 -8.99 -18.68
N ARG A 163 -2.67 -7.77 -19.20
CA ARG A 163 -1.64 -7.06 -19.99
C ARG A 163 -0.41 -6.70 -19.17
N HIS A 164 -0.56 -6.47 -17.87
CA HIS A 164 0.56 -6.24 -16.95
C HIS A 164 1.23 -7.53 -16.46
N GLY A 165 0.79 -8.69 -16.92
CA GLY A 165 1.36 -9.97 -16.52
C GLY A 165 1.08 -10.32 -15.06
N PHE A 166 0.00 -9.79 -14.47
CA PHE A 166 -0.39 -10.15 -13.12
C PHE A 166 -0.76 -11.63 -13.05
N GLU A 167 -0.33 -12.30 -11.97
CA GLU A 167 -0.61 -13.71 -11.77
C GLU A 167 -2.10 -13.89 -11.45
N LYS A 168 -2.80 -14.70 -12.25
CA LYS A 168 -4.22 -14.99 -12.03
C LYS A 168 -4.36 -16.09 -10.99
N ILE A 169 -5.13 -15.81 -9.95
CA ILE A 169 -5.44 -16.73 -8.86
C ILE A 169 -6.87 -17.23 -9.02
N THR A 170 -7.06 -18.54 -9.04
CA THR A 170 -8.37 -19.17 -9.26
C THR A 170 -8.95 -19.83 -8.01
N GLU A 171 -8.15 -19.97 -6.94
CA GLU A 171 -8.55 -20.60 -5.69
C GLU A 171 -8.52 -19.58 -4.54
N GLU A 172 -9.61 -19.48 -3.77
CA GLU A 172 -9.70 -18.52 -2.65
C GLU A 172 -8.60 -18.78 -1.58
N SER A 173 -8.23 -20.04 -1.36
CA SER A 173 -7.18 -20.42 -0.40
C SER A 173 -5.78 -19.96 -0.79
N GLU A 174 -5.57 -19.54 -2.04
CA GLU A 174 -4.29 -19.06 -2.55
C GLU A 174 -4.16 -17.54 -2.51
N LEU A 175 -5.19 -16.84 -2.03
CA LEU A 175 -5.18 -15.39 -1.89
C LEU A 175 -4.06 -14.94 -0.95
N GLN A 176 -3.39 -13.87 -1.37
CA GLN A 176 -2.37 -13.19 -0.59
C GLN A 176 -2.71 -11.70 -0.48
N PRO A 177 -2.22 -11.04 0.58
CA PRO A 177 -2.41 -9.60 0.74
C PRO A 177 -1.83 -8.82 -0.45
N GLY A 178 -2.60 -7.85 -0.94
CA GLY A 178 -2.31 -7.09 -2.16
C GLY A 178 -3.00 -7.63 -3.42
N ASP A 179 -3.60 -8.83 -3.37
CA ASP A 179 -4.35 -9.37 -4.51
C ASP A 179 -5.62 -8.53 -4.79
N ILE A 180 -5.90 -8.31 -6.08
CA ILE A 180 -7.12 -7.66 -6.58
C ILE A 180 -8.16 -8.75 -6.79
N VAL A 181 -9.18 -8.80 -5.94
CA VAL A 181 -10.18 -9.87 -5.92
C VAL A 181 -11.41 -9.49 -6.74
N PHE A 182 -11.99 -10.47 -7.44
CA PHE A 182 -13.19 -10.31 -8.25
C PHE A 182 -14.27 -11.29 -7.78
N VAL A 183 -15.48 -10.78 -7.55
CA VAL A 183 -16.58 -11.55 -6.96
C VAL A 183 -17.92 -11.23 -7.62
N ASN A 184 -18.96 -11.96 -7.18
CA ASN A 184 -20.36 -11.73 -7.53
C ASN A 184 -20.58 -11.78 -9.05
N PRO A 185 -20.51 -12.98 -9.65
CA PRO A 185 -20.68 -13.15 -11.08
C PRO A 185 -22.01 -12.56 -11.56
N LYS A 186 -21.94 -11.86 -12.68
CA LYS A 186 -23.06 -11.30 -13.43
C LYS A 186 -23.02 -11.82 -14.85
N THR A 187 -24.18 -11.86 -15.51
CA THR A 187 -24.31 -12.35 -16.88
C THR A 187 -24.97 -11.29 -17.74
N THR A 188 -24.34 -10.94 -18.86
CA THR A 188 -24.94 -10.04 -19.85
C THR A 188 -26.09 -10.72 -20.60
N ALA A 189 -26.90 -9.95 -21.34
CA ALA A 189 -27.93 -10.51 -22.21
C ALA A 189 -27.38 -11.45 -23.29
N SER A 190 -26.11 -11.28 -23.69
CA SER A 190 -25.41 -12.16 -24.65
C SER A 190 -24.82 -13.42 -24.00
N GLY A 191 -25.00 -13.62 -22.70
CA GLY A 191 -24.48 -14.78 -21.96
C GLY A 191 -23.05 -14.64 -21.45
N THR A 192 -22.42 -13.47 -21.60
CA THR A 192 -21.05 -13.23 -21.10
C THR A 192 -21.07 -13.11 -19.58
N VAL A 193 -20.29 -13.92 -18.88
CA VAL A 193 -20.12 -13.85 -17.43
C VAL A 193 -18.98 -12.89 -17.07
N TYR A 194 -19.21 -12.00 -16.13
CA TYR A 194 -18.25 -11.01 -15.64
C TYR A 194 -18.37 -10.78 -14.14
N ALA A 195 -17.37 -10.16 -13.53
CA ALA A 195 -17.39 -9.84 -12.10
C ALA A 195 -18.24 -8.61 -11.81
N GLY A 196 -19.11 -8.68 -10.80
CA GLY A 196 -19.95 -7.57 -10.39
C GLY A 196 -19.29 -6.63 -9.38
N HIS A 197 -18.20 -7.05 -8.75
CA HIS A 197 -17.52 -6.28 -7.71
C HIS A 197 -16.04 -6.66 -7.61
N THR A 198 -15.21 -5.72 -7.15
CA THR A 198 -13.78 -5.92 -6.89
C THR A 198 -13.35 -5.27 -5.57
N PHE A 199 -12.25 -5.72 -4.98
CA PHE A 199 -11.64 -5.14 -3.79
C PHE A 199 -10.18 -5.59 -3.66
N ILE A 200 -9.42 -4.95 -2.77
CA ILE A 200 -8.05 -5.37 -2.44
C ILE A 200 -8.08 -6.26 -1.20
N HIS A 201 -7.51 -7.46 -1.31
CA HIS A 201 -7.35 -8.38 -0.19
C HIS A 201 -6.24 -7.89 0.75
N ALA A 202 -6.52 -7.81 2.06
CA ALA A 202 -5.57 -7.34 3.07
C ALA A 202 -5.12 -8.43 4.05
N GLY A 203 -5.56 -9.67 3.86
CA GLY A 203 -5.18 -10.85 4.66
C GLY A 203 -6.33 -11.46 5.43
N THR A 204 -6.02 -12.48 6.23
CA THR A 204 -7.00 -13.18 7.06
C THR A 204 -7.52 -12.28 8.18
N GLY A 205 -8.83 -12.31 8.40
CA GLY A 205 -9.51 -11.60 9.48
C GLY A 205 -9.30 -12.26 10.85
N GLU A 206 -9.79 -11.60 11.91
CA GLU A 206 -9.72 -12.13 13.28
C GLU A 206 -10.55 -13.40 13.49
N ARG A 207 -11.63 -13.56 12.71
CA ARG A 207 -12.53 -14.71 12.81
C ARG A 207 -12.28 -15.67 11.66
N SER A 208 -12.41 -16.97 11.95
CA SER A 208 -12.28 -18.02 10.96
C SER A 208 -13.20 -17.77 9.76
N GLY A 209 -12.64 -17.72 8.56
CA GLY A 209 -13.37 -17.50 7.31
C GLY A 209 -13.67 -16.03 6.99
N GLU A 210 -13.25 -15.08 7.84
CA GLU A 210 -13.26 -13.65 7.50
C GLU A 210 -11.91 -13.24 6.90
N TYR A 211 -11.95 -12.17 6.09
CA TYR A 211 -10.78 -11.57 5.50
C TYR A 211 -10.87 -10.06 5.58
N TYR A 212 -9.73 -9.42 5.83
CA TYR A 212 -9.60 -7.99 5.70
C TYR A 212 -9.63 -7.58 4.23
N ARG A 213 -10.34 -6.51 3.91
CA ARG A 213 -10.37 -5.92 2.58
C ARG A 213 -10.45 -4.40 2.59
N TYR A 214 -9.89 -3.79 1.55
CA TYR A 214 -10.13 -2.40 1.20
C TYR A 214 -11.12 -2.33 0.03
N ASP A 215 -12.23 -1.61 0.23
CA ASP A 215 -13.40 -1.68 -0.62
C ASP A 215 -14.19 -0.36 -0.59
N CYS A 216 -14.46 0.23 -1.76
CA CYS A 216 -15.31 1.41 -1.92
C CYS A 216 -16.60 1.11 -2.72
N GLY A 217 -17.13 -0.12 -2.64
CA GLY A 217 -18.29 -0.60 -3.41
C GLY A 217 -19.66 -0.04 -3.02
N MET A 218 -19.72 0.81 -1.99
CA MET A 218 -20.93 1.52 -1.58
C MET A 218 -20.59 2.64 -0.60
N ASP A 219 -21.52 3.59 -0.43
CA ASP A 219 -21.39 4.73 0.50
C ASP A 219 -21.04 4.29 1.92
N GLU A 220 -21.66 3.21 2.42
CA GLU A 220 -21.40 2.71 3.77
C GLU A 220 -19.94 2.29 3.96
N ARG A 221 -19.34 1.64 2.96
CA ARG A 221 -17.93 1.24 2.99
C ARG A 221 -17.00 2.44 2.86
N ILE A 222 -17.35 3.41 2.01
CA ILE A 222 -16.57 4.66 1.87
C ILE A 222 -16.53 5.41 3.20
N ARG A 223 -17.61 5.40 3.97
CA ARG A 223 -17.71 6.11 5.26
C ARG A 223 -17.12 5.33 6.44
N SER A 224 -16.73 4.06 6.28
CA SER A 224 -16.22 3.23 7.36
C SER A 224 -14.70 3.34 7.53
N VAL A 225 -14.21 2.96 8.72
CA VAL A 225 -12.77 2.74 8.93
C VAL A 225 -12.39 1.43 8.23
N GLN A 226 -11.32 1.45 7.43
CA GLN A 226 -10.87 0.30 6.65
C GLN A 226 -9.46 -0.18 7.08
N PRO A 227 -9.12 -1.46 6.86
CA PRO A 227 -9.88 -2.48 6.13
C PRO A 227 -11.07 -3.02 6.94
N SER A 228 -12.15 -3.42 6.27
CA SER A 228 -13.26 -4.16 6.89
C SER A 228 -12.94 -5.65 6.95
N SER A 229 -13.46 -6.36 7.96
CA SER A 229 -13.32 -7.83 8.09
C SER A 229 -14.65 -8.52 7.81
N GLU A 230 -14.71 -9.35 6.77
CA GLU A 230 -15.90 -10.14 6.43
C GLU A 230 -15.57 -11.31 5.48
N PRO A 231 -16.45 -12.32 5.34
CA PRO A 231 -16.25 -13.44 4.43
C PRO A 231 -16.25 -13.04 2.95
N ILE A 232 -15.48 -13.74 2.13
CA ILE A 232 -15.56 -13.59 0.66
C ILE A 232 -16.74 -14.43 0.17
N LEU A 233 -17.67 -13.80 -0.55
CA LEU A 233 -18.85 -14.46 -1.09
C LEU A 233 -18.78 -14.47 -2.61
N ASN A 234 -19.10 -15.60 -3.23
CA ASN A 234 -19.12 -15.78 -4.69
C ASN A 234 -17.78 -15.39 -5.35
N PHE A 235 -16.68 -15.91 -4.81
CA PHE A 235 -15.35 -15.75 -5.40
C PHE A 235 -15.34 -16.23 -6.85
N MET A 236 -14.71 -15.45 -7.74
CA MET A 236 -14.52 -15.83 -9.13
C MET A 236 -13.04 -16.08 -9.44
N PHE A 237 -12.20 -15.10 -9.13
CA PHE A 237 -10.74 -15.13 -9.31
C PHE A 237 -10.15 -13.89 -8.64
N ALA A 238 -8.81 -13.82 -8.60
CA ALA A 238 -8.08 -12.61 -8.29
C ALA A 238 -6.89 -12.43 -9.24
N TYR A 239 -6.29 -11.25 -9.21
CA TYR A 239 -4.99 -10.99 -9.83
C TYR A 239 -4.01 -10.52 -8.78
N ARG A 240 -2.85 -11.17 -8.71
CA ARG A 240 -1.72 -10.77 -7.88
C ARG A 240 -0.80 -9.84 -8.65
N PRO A 241 -0.65 -8.58 -8.23
CA PRO A 241 0.27 -7.65 -8.87
C PRO A 241 1.72 -8.11 -8.75
N VAL A 242 2.46 -7.99 -9.85
CA VAL A 242 3.90 -8.23 -9.91
C VAL A 242 4.57 -7.04 -10.60
N ARG A 243 5.80 -6.68 -10.19
CA ARG A 243 6.61 -5.76 -10.98
C ARG A 243 7.30 -6.57 -12.08
N GLY A 244 7.01 -6.21 -13.35
CA GLY A 244 7.72 -6.75 -14.51
C GLY A 244 9.17 -6.31 -14.59
#